data_AF-A0A8S1CTJ5-F1
#
_entry.id   AF-A0A8S1CTJ5-F1
#
_cell.length_a   1.000
_cell.length_b   1.000
_cell.length_c   1.000
_cell.angle_alpha   90.00
_cell.angle_beta   90.00
_cell.angle_gamma   90.00
#
_symmetry.space_group_name_H-M   'P 1'
#
loop_
_entity.id
_entity.type
_entity.pdbx_description
1 polymer ?
#
loop_
_entity_poly.entity_id
_entity_poly.type
_entity_poly.pdbx_seq_one_letter_code
_entity_poly.pdbx_strand_id
1 'polypeptide(L)'
;MSQHGAGGSGSGSSASMRPDDHRRKWDRDEYERLALERLREEITAEENDKLNQPVHRALLKRREYKVDLESKLGKSVVITKNTPASQTGGYYCNVCDCVVKDSINFLDHINGKKHQRNLGMSMKVERSTVDQVKSRLELLKKKKEEKKKEYDIEQKLKELGEEEEKLKEYRKEKRKERKRKLEEDEDVDPDMAAIMGFSGFGSAKK
;
A
#
# COMPACT_ATOMS: atom_id res chain seq x y z
N MET A 1 -76.96 47.89 -5.61
CA MET A 1 -77.02 49.34 -5.29
C MET A 1 -76.53 49.46 -3.86
N SER A 2 -75.39 50.03 -3.49
CA SER A 2 -74.48 50.97 -4.14
C SER A 2 -73.05 50.62 -3.74
N GLN A 3 -72.11 50.98 -4.61
CA GLN A 3 -70.66 50.73 -4.48
C GLN A 3 -69.94 51.89 -3.76
N HIS A 4 -68.64 51.68 -3.53
CA HIS A 4 -67.55 52.64 -3.22
C HIS A 4 -67.27 52.84 -1.72
N GLY A 5 -66.03 52.84 -1.21
CA GLY A 5 -64.69 52.75 -1.81
C GLY A 5 -63.62 53.12 -0.77
N ALA A 6 -62.34 52.88 -1.11
CA ALA A 6 -61.08 53.30 -0.45
C ALA A 6 -60.71 52.58 0.87
N GLY A 7 -59.55 51.92 1.04
CA GLY A 7 -58.25 52.14 0.39
C GLY A 7 -57.47 53.20 1.16
N GLY A 8 -56.91 52.85 2.32
CA GLY A 8 -56.15 53.75 3.18
C GLY A 8 -54.82 53.13 3.59
N SER A 9 -53.79 53.34 2.77
CA SER A 9 -52.39 53.13 3.09
C SER A 9 -51.91 54.20 4.09
N GLY A 10 -51.76 53.81 5.36
CA GLY A 10 -51.16 54.64 6.40
C GLY A 10 -49.66 54.35 6.54
N SER A 11 -48.85 54.93 5.65
CA SER A 11 -47.42 55.09 5.87
C SER A 11 -47.18 56.21 6.88
N GLY A 12 -46.39 55.94 7.92
CA GLY A 12 -45.66 56.96 8.67
C GLY A 12 -46.00 57.04 10.14
N SER A 13 -45.03 56.67 10.98
CA SER A 13 -44.72 57.40 12.21
C SER A 13 -43.27 57.09 12.57
N SER A 14 -42.35 57.77 11.89
CA SER A 14 -41.00 57.97 12.36
C SER A 14 -41.03 58.78 13.65
N ALA A 15 -40.45 58.22 14.70
CA ALA A 15 -39.84 58.85 15.86
C ALA A 15 -40.68 59.86 16.67
N SER A 16 -41.14 59.42 17.85
CA SER A 16 -41.18 60.29 19.02
C SER A 16 -40.14 59.80 20.03
N MET A 17 -38.90 60.28 19.91
CA MET A 17 -37.94 60.28 21.01
C MET A 17 -38.51 61.20 22.11
N ARG A 18 -39.33 60.64 22.99
CA ARG A 18 -39.68 61.25 24.27
C ARG A 18 -38.74 60.66 25.33
N PRO A 19 -37.84 61.44 25.93
CA PRO A 19 -36.97 60.96 26.98
C PRO A 19 -37.73 60.96 28.31
N ASP A 20 -38.70 60.06 28.46
CA ASP A 20 -39.19 59.54 29.76
C ASP A 20 -40.24 58.44 29.52
N ASP A 21 -39.83 57.26 29.07
CA ASP A 21 -40.68 56.06 29.09
C ASP A 21 -39.91 54.99 29.88
N HIS A 22 -40.01 55.07 31.21
CA HIS A 22 -39.42 54.14 32.17
C HIS A 22 -39.97 52.71 32.06
N ARG A 23 -40.87 52.45 31.11
CA ARG A 23 -41.42 51.12 30.85
C ARG A 23 -40.54 50.38 29.85
N ARG A 24 -39.75 49.45 30.36
CA ARG A 24 -38.88 48.56 29.56
C ARG A 24 -39.73 47.77 28.55
N LYS A 25 -39.67 48.18 27.27
CA LYS A 25 -40.29 47.47 26.16
C LYS A 25 -39.36 46.32 25.79
N TRP A 26 -39.93 45.12 25.71
CA TRP A 26 -39.20 43.94 25.28
C TRP A 26 -39.31 43.87 23.76
N ASP A 27 -38.22 44.15 23.06
CA ASP A 27 -38.17 44.10 21.60
C ASP A 27 -38.03 42.64 21.16
N ARG A 28 -39.13 42.06 20.65
CA ARG A 28 -39.21 40.63 20.28
C ARG A 28 -38.08 40.18 19.36
N ASP A 29 -37.73 40.99 18.37
CA ASP A 29 -36.69 40.67 17.39
C ASP A 29 -35.28 40.59 18.03
N GLU A 30 -34.98 41.43 19.03
CA GLU A 30 -33.70 41.36 19.74
C GLU A 30 -33.63 40.11 20.61
N TYR A 31 -34.73 39.77 21.30
CA TYR A 31 -34.79 38.57 22.13
C TYR A 31 -34.75 37.28 21.30
N GLU A 32 -35.36 37.27 20.12
CA GLU A 32 -35.27 36.16 19.17
C GLU A 32 -33.84 35.99 18.64
N ARG A 33 -33.15 37.09 18.31
CA ARG A 33 -31.73 37.05 17.91
C ARG A 33 -30.84 36.56 19.05
N LEU A 34 -31.07 37.01 20.28
CA LEU A 34 -30.32 36.59 21.47
C LEU A 34 -30.59 35.12 21.84
N ALA A 35 -31.78 34.60 21.55
CA ALA A 35 -32.13 33.20 21.74
C ALA A 35 -31.46 32.30 20.69
N LEU A 36 -31.44 32.74 19.42
CA LEU A 36 -30.74 32.04 18.34
C LEU A 36 -29.23 32.02 18.54
N GLU A 37 -28.64 33.11 19.04
CA GLU A 37 -27.22 33.19 19.35
C GLU A 37 -26.84 32.21 20.47
N ARG A 38 -27.64 32.15 21.55
CA ARG A 38 -27.46 31.14 22.61
C ARG A 38 -27.59 29.70 22.11
N LEU A 39 -28.61 29.42 21.30
CA LEU A 39 -28.76 28.08 20.70
C LEU A 39 -27.58 27.71 19.80
N ARG A 40 -27.05 28.66 19.03
CA ARG A 40 -25.88 28.43 18.19
C ARG A 40 -24.63 28.15 19.01
N GLU A 41 -24.42 28.91 20.08
CA GLU A 41 -23.31 28.70 21.01
C GLU A 41 -23.40 27.32 21.67
N GLU A 42 -24.58 26.92 22.14
CA GLU A 42 -24.83 25.58 22.70
C GLU A 42 -24.54 24.46 21.69
N ILE A 43 -25.00 24.58 20.44
CA ILE A 43 -24.69 23.61 19.38
C ILE A 43 -23.19 23.55 19.10
N THR A 44 -22.50 24.69 19.02
CA THR A 44 -21.05 24.71 18.80
C THR A 44 -20.26 24.15 19.99
N ALA A 45 -20.74 24.35 21.22
CA ALA A 45 -20.14 23.78 22.41
C ALA A 45 -20.31 22.25 22.42
N GLU A 46 -21.52 21.76 22.12
CA GLU A 46 -21.78 20.32 22.00
C GLU A 46 -20.96 19.66 20.89
N GLU A 47 -20.78 20.32 19.74
CA GLU A 47 -19.93 19.84 18.65
C GLU A 47 -18.46 19.76 19.10
N ASN A 48 -17.96 20.79 19.80
CA ASN A 48 -16.61 20.79 20.36
C ASN A 48 -16.42 19.70 21.42
N ASP A 49 -17.41 19.45 22.27
CA ASP A 49 -17.37 18.41 23.29
C ASP A 49 -17.41 16.99 22.69
N LYS A 50 -18.23 16.79 21.64
CA LYS A 50 -18.26 15.53 20.86
C LYS A 50 -16.91 15.27 20.17
N LEU A 51 -16.22 16.31 19.68
CA LEU A 51 -14.89 16.19 19.08
C LEU A 51 -13.77 15.97 20.11
N ASN A 52 -13.94 16.44 21.35
CA ASN A 52 -12.99 16.29 22.44
C ASN A 52 -13.12 14.95 23.19
N GLN A 53 -14.12 14.11 22.89
CA GLN A 53 -14.19 12.78 23.48
C GLN A 53 -12.92 11.98 23.16
N PRO A 54 -12.23 11.42 24.17
CA PRO A 54 -10.99 10.69 23.98
C PRO A 54 -11.28 9.35 23.31
N VAL A 55 -11.31 9.34 21.98
CA VAL A 55 -11.35 8.11 21.19
C VAL A 55 -10.10 7.30 21.58
N HIS A 56 -10.31 6.09 22.08
CA HIS A 56 -9.23 5.20 22.50
C HIS A 56 -8.39 4.83 21.27
N ARG A 57 -7.31 5.58 21.05
CA ARG A 57 -6.47 5.42 19.87
C ARG A 57 -5.71 4.11 20.00
N ALA A 58 -5.80 3.27 18.98
CA ALA A 58 -5.03 2.04 18.93
C ALA A 58 -3.53 2.33 19.02
N LEU A 59 -2.81 1.41 19.63
CA LEU A 59 -1.36 1.48 19.78
C LEU A 59 -0.67 1.34 18.43
N LEU A 60 0.51 1.96 18.30
CA LEU A 60 1.23 2.03 17.04
C LEU A 60 1.65 0.61 16.58
N LYS A 61 0.92 0.06 15.59
CA LYS A 61 1.31 -1.16 14.91
C LYS A 61 2.39 -0.85 13.87
N ARG A 62 3.36 -1.77 13.72
CA ARG A 62 4.33 -1.72 12.63
C ARG A 62 3.59 -1.96 11.32
N ARG A 63 3.87 -1.16 10.29
CA ARG A 63 3.33 -1.37 8.94
C ARG A 63 3.90 -2.64 8.33
N GLU A 64 3.03 -3.44 7.72
CA GLU A 64 3.39 -4.74 7.11
C GLU A 64 3.62 -4.65 5.59
N TYR A 65 3.26 -3.53 4.96
CA TYR A 65 3.49 -3.31 3.53
C TYR A 65 4.72 -2.43 3.29
N LYS A 66 5.52 -2.78 2.28
CA LYS A 66 6.55 -1.90 1.73
C LYS A 66 5.88 -0.88 0.82
N VAL A 67 6.30 0.38 0.92
CA VAL A 67 5.80 1.47 0.08
C VAL A 67 6.65 1.51 -1.18
N ASP A 68 6.08 1.14 -2.31
CA ASP A 68 6.80 1.03 -3.58
C ASP A 68 6.86 2.39 -4.29
N LEU A 69 7.93 3.14 -4.03
CA LEU A 69 8.20 4.47 -4.59
C LEU A 69 8.82 4.42 -6.00
N GLU A 70 9.30 3.25 -6.43
CA GLU A 70 10.10 3.10 -7.66
C GLU A 70 9.26 2.86 -8.93
N SER A 71 8.01 2.41 -8.77
CA SER A 71 7.13 2.02 -9.89
C SER A 71 6.76 3.15 -10.86
N LYS A 72 6.95 4.40 -10.43
CA LYS A 72 6.65 5.63 -11.18
C LYS A 72 7.91 6.36 -11.69
N LEU A 73 9.11 5.83 -11.47
CA LEU A 73 10.33 6.42 -11.99
C LEU A 73 10.39 6.26 -13.52
N GLY A 74 10.76 7.34 -14.23
CA GLY A 74 10.94 7.35 -15.68
C GLY A 74 9.67 7.45 -16.53
N LYS A 75 8.48 7.56 -15.93
CA LYS A 75 7.21 7.74 -16.66
C LYS A 75 6.81 9.21 -16.68
N SER A 76 6.83 9.84 -17.86
CA SER A 76 6.29 11.19 -18.05
C SER A 76 4.77 11.11 -18.23
N VAL A 77 4.03 11.69 -17.29
CA VAL A 77 2.57 11.78 -17.36
C VAL A 77 2.19 13.21 -17.72
N VAL A 78 1.46 13.39 -18.83
CA VAL A 78 0.92 14.69 -19.22
C VAL A 78 -0.24 15.03 -18.30
N ILE A 79 -0.08 16.09 -17.51
CA ILE A 79 -1.09 16.54 -16.54
C ILE A 79 -2.00 17.57 -17.22
N THR A 80 -3.29 17.28 -17.31
CA THR A 80 -4.31 18.27 -17.73
C THR A 80 -5.02 18.85 -16.50
N LYS A 81 -5.68 20.00 -16.62
CA LYS A 81 -6.39 20.66 -15.51
C LYS A 81 -7.54 19.82 -14.91
N ASN A 82 -8.05 18.84 -15.66
CA ASN A 82 -9.15 17.96 -15.23
C ASN A 82 -8.69 16.60 -14.69
N THR A 83 -7.39 16.33 -14.64
CA THR A 83 -6.85 15.06 -14.13
C THR A 83 -6.99 15.02 -12.60
N PRO A 84 -7.54 13.94 -12.00
CA PRO A 84 -7.69 13.84 -10.54
C PRO A 84 -6.34 13.96 -9.84
N ALA A 85 -6.32 14.56 -8.64
CA ALA A 85 -5.11 14.80 -7.85
C ALA A 85 -4.25 13.53 -7.63
N SER A 86 -4.87 12.35 -7.62
CA SER A 86 -4.22 11.04 -7.53
C SER A 86 -3.33 10.66 -8.74
N GLN A 87 -3.59 11.26 -9.90
CA GLN A 87 -2.82 11.08 -11.14
C GLN A 87 -1.97 12.30 -11.50
N THR A 88 -2.08 13.40 -10.74
CA THR A 88 -1.15 14.51 -10.87
C THR A 88 0.25 14.08 -10.39
N GLY A 89 1.30 14.57 -11.05
CA GLY A 89 2.68 14.19 -10.76
C GLY A 89 3.02 14.35 -9.28
N GLY A 90 3.34 13.24 -8.62
CA GLY A 90 3.64 13.16 -7.19
C GLY A 90 3.13 11.88 -6.54
N TYR A 91 3.38 11.77 -5.23
CA TYR A 91 2.83 10.74 -4.36
C TYR A 91 1.53 11.26 -3.72
N TYR A 92 0.44 10.51 -3.89
CA TYR A 92 -0.87 10.85 -3.34
C TYR A 92 -1.13 10.10 -2.03
N CYS A 93 -1.60 10.80 -1.00
CA CYS A 93 -2.03 10.18 0.25
C CYS A 93 -3.56 10.15 0.36
N ASN A 94 -4.15 8.95 0.44
CA ASN A 94 -5.61 8.76 0.53
C ASN A 94 -6.25 9.22 1.85
N VAL A 95 -5.46 9.44 2.90
CA VAL A 95 -5.98 9.76 4.25
C VAL A 95 -6.02 11.27 4.50
N CYS A 96 -5.18 12.02 3.77
CA CYS A 96 -5.02 13.46 3.94
C CYS A 96 -5.33 14.25 2.66
N ASP A 97 -5.70 13.56 1.57
CA ASP A 97 -6.00 14.12 0.24
C ASP A 97 -4.99 15.17 -0.23
N CYS A 98 -3.71 14.92 0.02
CA CYS A 98 -2.62 15.82 -0.37
C CYS A 98 -1.67 15.13 -1.36
N VAL A 99 -1.19 15.91 -2.33
CA VAL A 99 -0.16 15.50 -3.29
C VAL A 99 1.19 15.96 -2.77
N VAL A 100 2.09 15.02 -2.53
CA VAL A 100 3.46 15.27 -2.08
C VAL A 100 4.43 15.01 -3.24
N LYS A 101 5.30 15.97 -3.53
CA LYS A 101 6.19 15.90 -4.71
C LYS A 101 7.39 14.97 -4.51
N ASP A 102 7.90 14.88 -3.29
CA ASP A 102 9.11 14.12 -2.96
C ASP A 102 8.80 12.81 -2.24
N SER A 103 9.63 11.79 -2.45
CA SER A 103 9.51 10.49 -1.79
C SER A 103 9.76 10.56 -0.29
N ILE A 104 10.74 11.37 0.13
CA ILE A 104 11.09 11.58 1.54
C ILE A 104 9.92 12.26 2.26
N ASN A 105 9.38 13.32 1.66
CA ASN A 105 8.25 14.04 2.22
C ASN A 105 6.98 13.17 2.26
N PHE A 106 6.81 12.21 1.34
CA PHE A 106 5.70 11.24 1.40
C PHE A 106 5.88 10.26 2.58
N LEU A 107 7.09 9.76 2.82
CA LEU A 107 7.38 8.93 4.00
C LEU A 107 7.16 9.70 5.30
N ASP A 108 7.59 10.96 5.36
CA ASP A 108 7.37 11.83 6.52
C ASP A 108 5.90 12.22 6.70
N HIS A 109 5.15 12.35 5.59
CA HIS A 109 3.71 12.59 5.64
C HIS A 109 2.95 11.40 6.24
N ILE A 110 3.24 10.17 5.79
CA ILE A 110 2.61 8.96 6.33
C ILE A 110 3.03 8.76 7.80
N ASN A 111 4.26 9.14 8.17
CA ASN A 111 4.72 9.12 9.57
C ASN A 111 4.25 10.34 10.39
N GLY A 112 3.57 11.30 9.75
CA GLY A 112 3.17 12.55 10.36
C GLY A 112 2.03 12.38 11.37
N LYS A 113 2.04 13.21 12.41
CA LYS A 113 0.99 13.23 13.45
C LYS A 113 -0.42 13.43 12.89
N LYS A 114 -0.57 14.18 11.80
CA LYS A 114 -1.87 14.43 11.15
C LYS A 114 -2.41 13.15 10.49
N HIS A 115 -1.58 12.47 9.70
CA HIS A 115 -1.93 11.20 9.05
C HIS A 115 -2.28 10.11 10.09
N GLN A 116 -1.44 9.97 11.12
CA GLN A 116 -1.64 8.98 12.17
C GLN A 116 -2.90 9.25 13.03
N ARG A 117 -3.25 10.53 13.22
CA ARG A 117 -4.47 10.95 13.94
C ARG A 117 -5.73 10.57 13.17
N ASN A 118 -5.74 10.78 11.86
CA ASN A 118 -6.86 10.39 11.00
C ASN A 118 -7.01 8.86 10.92
N LEU A 119 -5.89 8.12 11.00
CA LEU A 119 -5.90 6.65 11.12
C LEU A 119 -6.34 6.13 12.50
N GLY A 120 -6.59 7.02 13.48
CA GLY A 120 -7.03 6.61 14.82
C GLY A 120 -5.95 5.92 15.66
N MET A 121 -4.68 6.07 15.27
CA MET A 121 -3.55 5.47 15.98
C MET A 121 -2.79 6.54 16.77
N SER A 122 -2.28 6.19 17.95
CA SER A 122 -1.38 7.08 18.70
C SER A 122 0.07 6.72 18.42
N MET A 123 0.99 7.69 18.45
CA MET A 123 2.44 7.43 18.31
C MET A 123 3.04 6.73 19.54
N LYS A 124 2.23 6.38 20.55
CA LYS A 124 2.71 5.68 21.74
C LYS A 124 2.86 4.20 21.39
N VAL A 125 4.11 3.73 21.39
CA VAL A 125 4.46 2.31 21.25
C VAL A 125 4.41 1.67 22.65
N GLU A 126 3.85 0.48 22.75
CA GLU A 126 3.90 -0.29 24.00
C GLU A 126 5.34 -0.68 24.34
N ARG A 127 5.65 -0.76 25.63
CA ARG A 127 6.93 -1.34 26.07
C ARG A 127 6.89 -2.85 25.81
N SER A 128 7.91 -3.37 25.16
CA SER A 128 8.00 -4.79 24.83
C SER A 128 8.11 -5.65 26.08
N THR A 129 7.32 -6.71 26.17
CA THR A 129 7.43 -7.72 27.24
C THR A 129 8.50 -8.77 26.91
N VAL A 130 8.97 -9.51 27.92
CA VAL A 130 9.99 -10.56 27.75
C VAL A 130 9.54 -11.64 26.77
N ASP A 131 8.25 -12.01 26.79
CA ASP A 131 7.69 -13.04 25.91
C ASP A 131 7.59 -12.59 24.44
N GLN A 132 7.35 -11.29 24.20
CA GLN A 132 7.41 -10.70 22.86
C GLN A 132 8.84 -10.73 22.29
N VAL A 133 9.85 -10.60 23.14
CA VAL A 133 11.26 -10.69 22.72
C VAL A 133 11.63 -12.13 22.37
N LYS A 134 11.24 -13.11 23.20
CA LYS A 134 11.48 -14.54 22.93
C LYS A 134 10.86 -14.99 21.62
N SER A 135 9.58 -14.71 21.41
CA SER A 135 8.87 -15.03 20.15
C SER A 135 9.51 -14.36 18.93
N ARG A 136 9.96 -13.10 19.06
CA ARG A 136 10.67 -12.40 17.97
C ARG A 136 12.04 -13.02 17.68
N LEU A 137 12.79 -13.42 18.70
CA LEU A 137 14.08 -14.10 18.54
C LEU A 137 13.90 -15.47 17.87
N GLU A 138 12.88 -16.23 18.22
CA GLU A 138 12.56 -17.50 17.57
C GLU A 138 12.20 -17.31 16.09
N LEU A 139 11.37 -16.32 15.76
CA LEU A 139 11.05 -16.00 14.35
C LEU A 139 12.30 -15.58 13.56
N LEU A 140 13.21 -14.82 14.17
CA LEU A 140 14.46 -14.42 13.52
C LEU A 140 15.42 -15.61 13.35
N LYS A 141 15.49 -16.52 14.33
CA LYS A 141 16.24 -17.77 14.21
C LYS A 141 15.70 -18.64 13.08
N LYS A 142 14.37 -18.86 13.03
CA LYS A 142 13.71 -19.60 11.94
C LYS A 142 14.00 -18.98 10.57
N LYS A 143 13.85 -17.66 10.41
CA LYS A 143 14.20 -16.96 9.17
C LYS A 143 15.69 -17.08 8.80
N LYS A 144 16.58 -17.14 9.78
CA LYS A 144 18.02 -17.34 9.55
C LYS A 144 18.31 -18.79 9.13
N GLU A 145 17.62 -19.76 9.72
CA GLU A 145 17.72 -21.17 9.37
C GLU A 145 17.14 -21.45 7.98
N GLU A 146 16.01 -20.87 7.61
CA GLU A 146 15.44 -20.94 6.25
C GLU A 146 16.42 -20.44 5.21
N LYS A 147 17.01 -19.25 5.42
CA LYS A 147 18.06 -18.72 4.54
C LYS A 147 19.28 -19.64 4.45
N LYS A 148 19.71 -20.21 5.58
CA LYS A 148 20.81 -21.20 5.59
C LYS A 148 20.46 -22.45 4.80
N LYS A 149 19.23 -22.97 4.95
CA LYS A 149 18.74 -24.12 4.18
C LYS A 149 18.65 -23.80 2.69
N GLU A 150 18.26 -22.59 2.30
CA GLU A 150 18.30 -22.13 0.90
C GLU A 150 19.74 -22.18 0.34
N TYR A 151 20.72 -21.70 1.10
CA TYR A 151 22.14 -21.83 0.72
C TYR A 151 22.60 -23.29 0.66
N ASP A 152 22.17 -24.14 1.60
CA ASP A 152 22.50 -25.58 1.60
C ASP A 152 21.85 -26.33 0.42
N ILE A 153 20.64 -25.96 0.02
CA ILE A 153 19.96 -26.55 -1.16
C ILE A 153 20.66 -26.11 -2.44
N GLU A 154 21.08 -24.85 -2.54
CA GLU A 154 21.83 -24.34 -3.69
C GLU A 154 23.20 -25.03 -3.82
N GLN A 155 23.88 -25.29 -2.69
CA GLN A 155 25.13 -26.08 -2.67
C GLN A 155 24.88 -27.53 -3.11
N LYS A 156 23.84 -28.19 -2.60
CA LYS A 156 23.46 -29.55 -3.04
C LYS A 156 23.07 -29.63 -4.51
N LEU A 157 22.43 -28.60 -5.05
CA LEU A 157 22.08 -28.50 -6.47
C LEU A 157 23.33 -28.36 -7.35
N LYS A 158 24.34 -27.61 -6.88
CA LYS A 158 25.63 -27.50 -7.54
C LYS A 158 26.39 -28.82 -7.51
N GLU A 159 26.44 -29.50 -6.36
CA GLU A 159 27.07 -30.81 -6.22
C GLU A 159 26.42 -31.87 -7.12
N LEU A 160 25.09 -31.96 -7.15
CA LEU A 160 24.37 -32.87 -8.05
C LEU A 160 24.60 -32.53 -9.53
N GLY A 161 24.69 -31.25 -9.87
CA GLY A 161 25.02 -30.79 -11.22
C GLY A 161 26.42 -31.21 -11.64
N GLU A 162 27.40 -31.04 -10.77
CA GLU A 162 28.79 -31.47 -10.99
C GLU A 162 28.91 -32.99 -11.08
N GLU A 163 28.18 -33.76 -10.26
CA GLU A 163 28.13 -35.21 -10.35
C GLU A 163 27.51 -35.66 -11.68
N GLU A 164 26.42 -35.06 -12.12
CA GLU A 164 25.79 -35.37 -13.41
C GLU A 164 26.71 -35.01 -14.59
N GLU A 165 27.46 -33.91 -14.49
CA GLU A 165 28.43 -33.49 -15.50
C GLU A 165 29.62 -34.44 -15.56
N LYS A 166 30.21 -34.81 -14.42
CA LYS A 166 31.26 -35.84 -14.32
C LYS A 166 30.78 -37.18 -14.88
N LEU A 167 29.52 -37.55 -14.64
CA LEU A 167 28.95 -38.80 -15.13
C LEU A 167 28.67 -38.73 -16.64
N LYS A 168 28.30 -37.56 -17.17
CA LYS A 168 28.21 -37.29 -18.62
C LYS A 168 29.58 -37.33 -19.28
N GLU A 169 30.61 -36.77 -18.65
CA GLU A 169 32.00 -36.80 -19.12
C GLU A 169 32.53 -38.23 -19.12
N TYR A 170 32.35 -38.98 -18.04
CA TYR A 170 32.71 -40.40 -17.96
C TYR A 170 31.99 -41.24 -19.03
N ARG A 171 30.70 -40.96 -19.30
CA ARG A 171 29.95 -41.61 -20.39
C ARG A 171 30.51 -41.23 -21.77
N LYS A 172 30.90 -39.96 -21.99
CA LYS A 172 31.52 -39.50 -23.24
C LYS A 172 32.90 -40.11 -23.42
N GLU A 173 33.72 -40.21 -22.37
CA GLU A 173 35.03 -40.85 -22.39
C GLU A 173 34.90 -42.35 -22.65
N LYS A 174 34.02 -43.06 -21.96
CA LYS A 174 33.73 -44.47 -22.28
C LYS A 174 33.28 -44.66 -23.73
N ARG A 175 32.51 -43.73 -24.29
CA ARG A 175 32.10 -43.79 -25.70
C ARG A 175 33.28 -43.53 -26.64
N LYS A 176 34.17 -42.59 -26.31
CA LYS A 176 35.40 -42.31 -27.07
C LYS A 176 36.41 -43.45 -26.96
N GLU A 177 36.58 -44.06 -25.79
CA GLU A 177 37.46 -45.20 -25.56
C GLU A 177 36.94 -46.43 -26.30
N ARG A 178 35.62 -46.70 -26.26
CA ARG A 178 35.01 -47.75 -27.11
C ARG A 178 35.23 -47.46 -28.59
N LYS A 179 35.11 -46.20 -29.04
CA LYS A 179 35.35 -45.83 -30.43
C LYS A 179 36.83 -46.00 -30.82
N ARG A 180 37.76 -45.65 -29.94
CA ARG A 180 39.21 -45.83 -30.15
C ARG A 180 39.63 -47.29 -30.16
N LYS A 181 39.01 -48.13 -29.31
CA LYS A 181 39.18 -49.59 -29.36
C LYS A 181 38.61 -50.18 -30.63
N LEU A 182 37.43 -49.74 -31.09
CA LEU A 182 36.88 -50.14 -32.38
C LEU A 182 37.76 -49.72 -33.57
N GLU A 183 38.43 -48.57 -33.49
CA GLU A 183 39.37 -48.08 -34.52
C GLU A 183 40.71 -48.84 -34.49
N GLU A 184 41.08 -49.42 -33.35
CA GLU A 184 42.21 -50.33 -33.20
C GLU A 184 41.84 -51.79 -33.58
N ASP A 185 40.55 -52.14 -33.51
CA ASP A 185 39.97 -53.42 -33.94
C ASP A 185 39.49 -53.41 -35.42
N GLU A 186 39.79 -52.37 -36.22
CA GLU A 186 39.53 -52.33 -37.68
C GLU A 186 40.39 -53.34 -38.50
N ASP A 187 41.10 -54.26 -37.85
CA ASP A 187 41.74 -55.44 -38.44
C ASP A 187 40.94 -56.75 -38.22
N VAL A 188 39.68 -56.71 -37.74
CA VAL A 188 38.90 -57.92 -37.42
C VAL A 188 37.65 -58.12 -38.30
N ASP A 189 37.55 -59.33 -38.85
CA ASP A 189 36.66 -59.82 -39.90
C ASP A 189 35.17 -59.41 -39.90
N PRO A 190 34.55 -59.22 -41.09
CA PRO A 190 33.12 -58.90 -41.30
C PRO A 190 32.11 -59.83 -40.61
N ASP A 191 32.48 -61.08 -40.32
CA ASP A 191 31.58 -62.08 -39.70
C ASP A 191 31.35 -61.84 -38.20
N MET A 192 32.30 -61.22 -37.49
CA MET A 192 32.16 -60.94 -36.05
C MET A 192 31.25 -59.72 -35.77
N ALA A 193 31.18 -58.77 -36.71
CA ALA A 193 30.27 -57.62 -36.64
C ALA A 193 28.79 -57.99 -36.81
N ALA A 194 28.51 -59.09 -37.54
CA ALA A 194 27.17 -59.65 -37.67
C ALA A 194 26.67 -60.33 -36.38
N ILE A 195 27.59 -60.88 -35.58
CA ILE A 195 27.28 -61.52 -34.28
C ILE A 195 27.04 -60.46 -33.17
N MET A 196 27.68 -59.29 -33.23
CA MET A 196 27.48 -58.20 -32.26
C MET A 196 26.37 -57.19 -32.62
N GLY A 197 25.52 -57.50 -33.62
CA GLY A 197 24.30 -56.75 -33.89
C GLY A 197 24.50 -55.37 -34.57
N PHE A 198 25.63 -55.16 -35.26
CA PHE A 198 25.87 -53.93 -36.03
C PHE A 198 25.27 -53.94 -37.45
N SER A 199 24.63 -55.03 -37.86
CA SER A 199 23.97 -55.14 -39.16
C SER A 199 22.49 -54.77 -39.08
N GLY A 200 22.14 -53.62 -39.67
CA GLY A 200 20.79 -53.35 -40.15
C GLY A 200 19.92 -52.41 -39.29
N PHE A 201 20.22 -51.11 -39.33
CA PHE A 201 19.18 -50.09 -39.15
C PHE A 201 19.05 -49.26 -40.43
N GLY A 202 18.09 -49.64 -41.28
CA GLY A 202 17.61 -48.78 -42.38
C GLY A 202 17.73 -49.34 -43.79
N SER A 203 16.98 -50.41 -44.11
CA SER A 203 16.47 -50.58 -45.48
C SER A 203 15.03 -50.09 -45.51
N ALA A 204 14.83 -48.88 -46.03
CA ALA A 204 13.52 -48.32 -46.33
C ALA A 204 13.58 -47.53 -47.65
N LYS A 205 13.41 -48.28 -48.74
CA LYS A 205 12.80 -47.96 -50.05
C LYS A 205 12.90 -46.54 -50.63
N LYS A 206 13.51 -46.57 -51.82
CA LYS A 206 13.26 -45.82 -53.08
C LYS A 206 14.20 -44.67 -53.38
#